data_AF-A0A9P8QGG6-F1
#
_entry.id   AF-A0A9P8QGG6-F1
#
_cell.length_a   1.000
_cell.length_b   1.000
_cell.length_c   1.000
_cell.angle_alpha   90.00
_cell.angle_beta   90.00
_cell.angle_gamma   90.00
#
_symmetry.space_group_name_H-M   'P 1'
#
loop_
_entity.id
_entity.type
_entity.pdbx_description
1 polymer ?
#
loop_
_entity_poly.entity_id
_entity_poly.type
_entity_poly.pdbx_seq_one_letter_code
_entity_poly.pdbx_strand_id
1 'polypeptide(L)'
;MSLVGALRGDLPQQARSLYRQLLRQSQEFSSYNFREYAKRRTRDAFRENMAVEDPRKIQELIQKGLKELQAMKRQTVIGQFYKLDRLVVEGGHHD
;
A
#
# COMPACT_ATOMS: atom_id res chain seq x y z
N MET A 1 8.67 0.77 32.99
CA MET A 1 8.13 0.92 31.61
C MET A 1 7.15 -0.23 31.38
N SER A 2 5.87 0.05 31.11
CA SER A 2 4.86 -0.99 30.87
C SER A 2 5.00 -1.59 29.46
N LEU A 3 4.91 -2.92 29.33
CA LEU A 3 4.86 -3.65 28.05
C LEU A 3 3.80 -3.09 27.08
N VAL A 4 2.70 -2.56 27.61
CA VAL A 4 1.62 -1.92 26.84
C VAL A 4 2.08 -0.61 26.19
N GLY A 5 2.97 0.13 26.86
CA GLY A 5 3.54 1.38 26.33
C GLY A 5 4.50 1.15 25.16
N ALA A 6 5.28 0.07 25.20
CA ALA A 6 6.18 -0.30 24.10
C ALA A 6 5.38 -0.70 22.84
N LEU A 7 4.35 -1.53 22.99
CA LEU A 7 3.47 -1.93 21.88
C LEU A 7 2.76 -0.73 21.23
N ARG A 8 2.30 0.26 22.03
CA ARG A 8 1.69 1.49 21.52
C ARG A 8 2.66 2.41 20.77
N GLY A 9 3.95 2.40 21.13
CA GLY A 9 4.98 3.15 20.39
C GLY A 9 5.28 2.54 19.02
N ASP A 10 5.22 1.21 18.93
CA ASP A 10 5.51 0.47 17.70
C ASP A 10 4.39 0.55 16.66
N LEU A 11 3.11 0.52 17.06
CA LEU A 11 1.98 0.46 16.13
C LEU A 11 1.87 1.67 15.17
N PRO A 12 1.98 2.94 15.62
CA PRO A 12 1.95 4.10 14.74
C PRO A 12 3.12 4.13 13.76
N GLN A 13 4.30 3.72 14.22
CA GLN A 13 5.49 3.65 13.37
C GLN A 13 5.35 2.55 12.30
N GLN A 14 4.84 1.38 12.69
CA GLN A 14 4.52 0.29 11.76
C GLN A 14 3.47 0.72 10.73
N ALA A 15 2.39 1.37 11.15
CA ALA A 15 1.35 1.87 10.24
C ALA A 15 1.91 2.87 9.22
N ARG A 16 2.72 3.85 9.66
CA ARG A 16 3.38 4.82 8.76
C ARG A 16 4.36 4.15 7.80
N SER A 17 5.14 3.19 8.29
CA SER A 17 6.07 2.42 7.45
C SER A 17 5.31 1.63 6.38
N LEU A 18 4.24 0.93 6.77
CA LEU A 18 3.40 0.16 5.87
C LEU A 18 2.73 1.04 4.81
N TYR A 19 2.19 2.20 5.19
CA TYR A 19 1.63 3.17 4.25
C TYR A 19 2.63 3.57 3.17
N ARG A 20 3.86 3.93 3.56
CA ARG A 20 4.93 4.28 2.61
C ARG A 20 5.34 3.10 1.74
N GLN A 21 5.38 1.89 2.29
CA GLN A 21 5.70 0.69 1.51
C GLN A 21 4.62 0.39 0.45
N LEU A 22 3.35 0.49 0.82
CA LEU A 22 2.23 0.32 -0.11
C LEU A 22 2.26 1.37 -1.21
N LEU A 23 2.43 2.65 -0.88
CA LEU A 23 2.52 3.72 -1.89
C LEU A 23 3.69 3.56 -2.85
N ARG A 24 4.88 3.16 -2.34
CA ARG A 24 6.03 2.84 -3.19
C ARG A 24 5.73 1.67 -4.10
N GLN A 25 5.18 0.58 -3.55
CA GLN A 25 4.83 -0.60 -4.34
C GLN A 25 3.76 -0.29 -5.40
N SER A 26 2.81 0.61 -5.12
CA SER A 26 1.82 1.05 -6.11
C SER A 26 2.47 1.69 -7.33
N GLN A 27 3.59 2.40 -7.16
CA GLN A 27 4.30 3.05 -8.27
C GLN A 27 4.98 2.05 -9.21
N GLU A 28 5.28 0.84 -8.73
CA GLU A 28 5.94 -0.22 -9.51
C GLU A 28 5.00 -0.93 -10.50
N PHE A 29 3.68 -0.65 -10.45
CA PHE A 29 2.76 -1.12 -11.48
C PHE A 29 3.04 -0.42 -12.81
N SER A 30 3.30 -1.20 -13.85
CA SER A 30 3.49 -0.71 -15.23
C SER A 30 2.23 -0.02 -15.74
N SER A 31 1.07 -0.68 -15.62
CA SER A 31 -0.23 -0.14 -16.01
C SER A 31 -0.63 1.06 -15.14
N TYR A 32 -0.95 2.18 -15.80
CA TYR A 32 -1.46 3.40 -15.19
C TYR A 32 -2.69 3.15 -14.33
N ASN A 33 -3.66 2.39 -14.85
CA ASN A 33 -4.91 2.12 -14.13
C ASN A 33 -4.65 1.39 -12.81
N PHE A 34 -3.78 0.39 -12.81
CA PHE A 34 -3.42 -0.33 -11.59
C PHE A 34 -2.59 0.51 -10.63
N ARG A 35 -1.64 1.30 -11.14
CA ARG A 35 -0.84 2.23 -10.34
C ARG A 35 -1.71 3.26 -9.61
N GLU A 36 -2.61 3.92 -10.33
CA GLU A 36 -3.48 4.95 -9.75
C GLU A 36 -4.57 4.35 -8.85
N TYR A 37 -5.14 3.20 -9.24
CA TYR A 37 -6.08 2.48 -8.38
C TYR A 37 -5.42 2.08 -7.05
N ALA A 38 -4.24 1.47 -7.09
CA ALA A 38 -3.54 1.03 -5.89
C ALA A 38 -3.17 2.21 -4.98
N LYS A 39 -2.65 3.31 -5.55
CA LYS A 39 -2.39 4.55 -4.80
C LYS A 39 -3.65 5.09 -4.12
N ARG A 40 -4.75 5.23 -4.86
CA ARG A 40 -6.03 5.73 -4.32
C ARG A 40 -6.54 4.80 -3.21
N ARG A 41 -6.60 3.50 -3.47
CA ARG A 41 -7.10 2.52 -2.51
C ARG A 41 -6.29 2.50 -1.21
N THR A 42 -4.96 2.61 -1.29
CA THR A 42 -4.10 2.75 -0.10
C THR A 42 -4.43 4.02 0.68
N ARG A 43 -4.56 5.17 0.01
CA ARG A 43 -4.89 6.44 0.68
C ARG A 43 -6.25 6.39 1.36
N ASP A 44 -7.25 5.87 0.67
CA ASP A 44 -8.61 5.77 1.18
C ASP A 44 -8.68 4.82 2.38
N ALA A 45 -8.05 3.63 2.29
CA ALA A 45 -8.01 2.68 3.40
C ALA A 45 -7.41 3.27 4.68
N PHE A 46 -6.30 4.02 4.56
CA PHE A 46 -5.67 4.64 5.72
C PHE A 46 -6.48 5.81 6.29
N ARG A 47 -7.16 6.59 5.42
CA ARG A 47 -8.06 7.66 5.86
C ARG A 47 -9.30 7.12 6.57
N GLU A 48 -9.94 6.09 5.98
CA GLU A 48 -11.10 5.39 6.54
C GLU A 48 -10.85 4.86 7.95
N ASN A 49 -9.61 4.43 8.25
CA ASN A 49 -9.25 3.81 9.52
C ASN A 49 -8.42 4.72 10.45
N MET A 50 -8.28 6.00 10.13
CA MET A 50 -7.41 6.93 10.87
C MET A 50 -7.85 7.18 12.32
N ALA A 51 -9.15 7.05 12.61
CA ALA A 51 -9.74 7.26 13.93
C ALA A 51 -9.87 5.96 14.76
N VAL A 52 -9.34 4.83 14.28
CA VAL A 52 -9.38 3.57 15.03
C VAL A 52 -8.39 3.64 16.18
N GLU A 53 -8.88 3.51 17.41
CA GLU A 53 -8.06 3.56 18.63
C GLU A 53 -7.82 2.19 19.28
N ASP A 54 -8.65 1.18 18.96
CA ASP A 54 -8.50 -0.17 19.50
C ASP A 54 -7.19 -0.81 19.00
N PRO A 55 -6.22 -1.09 19.89
CA PRO A 55 -4.94 -1.68 19.49
C PRO A 55 -5.07 -3.02 18.77
N ARG A 56 -6.07 -3.84 19.12
CA ARG A 56 -6.30 -5.13 18.46
C ARG A 56 -6.75 -4.90 17.03
N LYS A 57 -7.67 -3.95 16.81
CA LYS A 57 -8.13 -3.60 15.48
C LYS A 57 -7.05 -2.99 14.61
N ILE A 58 -6.21 -2.12 15.18
CA ILE A 58 -5.04 -1.57 14.49
C ILE A 58 -4.10 -2.71 14.04
N GLN A 59 -3.84 -3.68 14.92
CA GLN A 59 -2.99 -4.82 14.58
C GLN A 59 -3.58 -5.68 13.45
N GLU A 60 -4.89 -5.95 13.47
CA GLU A 60 -5.57 -6.64 12.36
C GLU A 60 -5.43 -5.89 11.03
N LEU A 61 -5.62 -4.58 11.05
CA LEU A 61 -5.49 -3.73 9.86
C LEU A 61 -4.06 -3.69 9.33
N ILE A 62 -3.05 -3.63 10.21
CA ILE A 62 -1.64 -3.74 9.83
C ILE A 62 -1.39 -5.10 9.15
N GLN A 63 -1.87 -6.20 9.73
CA GLN A 63 -1.69 -7.53 9.15
C GLN A 63 -2.39 -7.67 7.80
N LYS A 64 -3.57 -7.08 7.64
CA LYS A 64 -4.25 -6.99 6.34
C LYS A 64 -3.40 -6.23 5.32
N GLY A 65 -2.90 -5.04 5.67
CA GLY A 65 -2.08 -4.25 4.76
C GLY A 65 -0.75 -4.93 4.39
N LEU A 66 -0.15 -5.73 5.30
CA LEU A 66 1.03 -6.55 4.98
C LEU A 66 0.71 -7.63 3.94
N LYS A 67 -0.45 -8.28 4.04
CA LYS A 67 -0.91 -9.25 3.02
C LYS A 67 -1.16 -8.57 1.67
N GLU A 68 -1.78 -7.38 1.68
CA GLU A 68 -2.00 -6.57 0.47
C GLU A 68 -0.67 -6.16 -0.17
N LEU A 69 0.33 -5.74 0.63
CA LEU A 69 1.66 -5.40 0.14
C LEU A 69 2.33 -6.59 -0.55
N GLN A 70 2.25 -7.79 0.03
CA GLN A 70 2.78 -9.00 -0.61
C GLN A 70 2.05 -9.33 -1.91
N ALA A 71 0.73 -9.14 -1.96
CA ALA A 71 -0.05 -9.35 -3.18
C ALA A 71 0.37 -8.35 -4.27
N MET A 72 0.52 -7.07 -3.93
CA MET A 72 0.98 -6.04 -4.87
C MET A 72 2.37 -6.36 -5.41
N LYS A 73 3.32 -6.77 -4.57
CA LYS A 73 4.66 -7.22 -5.01
C LYS A 73 4.60 -8.33 -6.05
N ARG A 74 3.76 -9.34 -5.85
CA ARG A 74 3.57 -10.42 -6.84
C ARG A 74 2.95 -9.88 -8.13
N GLN A 75 1.92 -9.05 -8.03
CA GLN A 75 1.22 -8.52 -9.19
C GLN A 75 2.07 -7.57 -10.03
N THR A 76 2.94 -6.77 -9.41
CA THR A 76 3.89 -5.93 -10.15
C THR A 76 4.91 -6.78 -10.91
N VAL A 77 5.40 -7.87 -10.31
CA VAL A 77 6.32 -8.80 -10.98
C VAL A 77 5.62 -9.50 -12.15
N ILE A 78 4.40 -10.01 -11.97
CA ILE A 78 3.62 -10.63 -13.05
C ILE A 78 3.37 -9.62 -14.18
N GLY A 79 2.98 -8.38 -13.86
CA GLY A 79 2.77 -7.33 -14.85
C GLY A 79 4.03 -6.91 -15.60
N GLN A 80 5.22 -7.18 -15.06
CA GLN A 80 6.49 -6.98 -15.77
C GLN A 80 6.80 -8.11 -16.77
N PHE A 81 6.34 -9.34 -16.50
CA PHE A 81 6.47 -10.46 -17.44
C PHE A 81 5.49 -10.36 -18.61
N TYR A 82 4.27 -9.90 -18.35
CA TYR A 82 3.21 -9.74 -19.35
C TYR A 82 2.98 -8.26 -19.70
N LYS A 83 4.05 -7.51 -20.00
CA LYS A 83 3.90 -6.13 -20.48
C LYS A 83 3.10 -6.13 -21.78
N LEU A 84 1.82 -5.81 -21.67
CA LEU A 84 0.97 -5.43 -22.79
C LEU A 84 1.40 -4.05 -23.27
N ASP A 85 1.18 -3.77 -24.56
CA ASP A 85 1.47 -2.45 -25.14
C ASP A 85 0.84 -1.34 -24.29
N ARG A 86 1.57 -0.24 -24.14
CA ARG A 86 1.13 0.90 -23.35
C ARG A 86 -0.23 1.40 -23.84
N LEU A 87 -1.13 1.71 -22.92
CA LEU A 87 -2.42 2.29 -23.26
C LEU A 87 -2.22 3.67 -23.92
N VAL A 88 -3.18 4.13 -24.73
CA VAL A 88 -3.11 5.45 -25.39
C VAL A 88 -2.91 6.60 -24.38
N VAL A 89 -3.47 6.45 -23.17
CA VAL A 89 -3.30 7.39 -22.04
C VAL A 89 -1.89 7.40 -21.42
N GLU A 90 -1.02 6.46 -21.81
CA GLU A 90 0.37 6.32 -21.36
C GLU A 90 1.39 6.79 -22.42
N GLY A 91 0.92 7.19 -23.61
CA GLY A 91 1.74 7.59 -24.76
C GLY A 91 2.07 9.09 -24.87
N GLY A 92 1.71 9.90 -23.87
CA GLY A 92 1.85 11.38 -23.91
C GLY A 92 3.13 11.96 -23.32
N HIS A 93 4.17 11.16 -23.05
CA HIS A 93 5.49 11.68 -22.64
C HIS A 93 6.52 11.31 -23.71
N HIS A 94 6.43 12.03 -24.83
CA HIS A 94 7.53 12.22 -25.76
C HIS A 94 7.95 13.68 -25.61
N ASP A 95 9.01 13.91 -24.84
CA ASP A 95 9.95 15.02 -24.96
C ASP A 95 11.35 14.45 -24.67
#